data_AF-A0A521CLH5-F1
#
_entry.id   AF-A0A521CLH5-F1
#
_cell.length_a   1.000
_cell.length_b   1.000
_cell.length_c   1.000
_cell.angle_alpha   90.00
_cell.angle_beta   90.00
_cell.angle_gamma   90.00
#
_symmetry.space_group_name_H-M   'P 1'
#
loop_
_entity.id
_entity.type
_entity.pdbx_description
1 polymer ?
#
loop_
_entity_poly.entity_id
_entity_poly.type
_entity_poly.pdbx_seq_one_letter_code
_entity_poly.pdbx_strand_id
1 'polypeptide(L)' 'MEKEICKISIANSWLGDEYIFYENNTIKRVYDHHSLSSNKTEWVTPKEISKQSKDKLVRSCPEEFKEQIMQILDYP' A
#
# COMPACT_ATOMS: atom_id res chain seq x y z
N MET A 1 3.17 -12.72 -15.66
CA MET A 1 2.13 -12.77 -14.62
C MET A 1 2.72 -12.08 -13.41
N GLU A 2 2.18 -10.92 -13.01
CA GLU A 2 2.66 -10.21 -11.83
C GLU A 2 2.11 -10.92 -10.59
N LYS A 3 2.99 -11.40 -9.72
CA LYS A 3 2.62 -12.05 -8.47
C LYS A 3 2.43 -10.99 -7.40
N GLU A 4 1.23 -10.94 -6.85
CA GLU A 4 0.88 -10.11 -5.70
C GLU A 4 1.51 -10.74 -4.44
N ILE A 5 2.28 -9.94 -3.70
CA ILE A 5 2.87 -10.34 -2.42
C ILE A 5 1.78 -10.29 -1.36
N CYS A 6 1.24 -9.09 -1.14
CA CYS A 6 0.19 -8.85 -0.17
C CYS A 6 -0.57 -7.57 -0.50
N LYS A 7 -1.80 -7.49 0.00
CA LYS A 7 -2.61 -6.27 -0.01
C LYS A 7 -2.81 -5.81 1.43
N ILE A 8 -2.62 -4.51 1.67
CA ILE A 8 -2.74 -3.89 2.98
C ILE A 8 -3.70 -2.72 2.87
N SER A 9 -4.83 -2.81 3.57
CA SER A 9 -5.84 -1.77 3.61
C SER A 9 -5.67 -0.95 4.89
N ILE A 10 -5.35 0.34 4.76
CA ILE A 10 -5.10 1.28 5.88
C ILE A 10 -6.23 2.30 6.08
N ALA A 11 -7.44 1.96 5.61
CA ALA A 11 -8.64 2.80 5.62
C ALA A 11 -8.82 3.57 6.93
N ASN A 12 -8.86 4.90 6.85
CA ASN A 12 -9.03 5.76 8.03
C ASN A 12 -10.46 6.30 8.05
N SER A 13 -11.38 5.49 8.59
CA SER A 13 -12.79 5.79 8.90
C SER A 13 -13.73 6.24 7.77
N TRP A 14 -13.29 6.98 6.74
CA TRP A 14 -14.17 7.58 5.71
C TRP A 14 -13.65 7.39 4.27
N LEU A 15 -12.34 7.18 4.08
CA LEU A 15 -11.74 6.90 2.78
C LEU A 15 -10.89 5.63 2.90
N GLY A 16 -11.19 4.65 2.05
CA GLY A 16 -10.45 3.40 1.98
C GLY A 16 -9.21 3.60 1.14
N ASP A 17 -8.03 3.51 1.75
CA ASP A 17 -6.76 3.41 1.05
C ASP A 17 -6.25 1.98 1.16
N GLU A 18 -6.11 1.30 0.03
CA GLU A 18 -5.56 -0.03 -0.10
C GLU A 18 -4.27 0.01 -0.91
N TYR A 19 -3.24 -0.67 -0.42
CA TYR A 19 -1.94 -0.76 -1.08
C TYR A 19 -1.67 -2.21 -1.41
N ILE A 20 -1.46 -2.49 -2.69
CA ILE A 20 -1.17 -3.81 -3.22
C ILE A 20 0.30 -3.82 -3.61
N PHE A 21 1.03 -4.77 -3.05
CA PHE A 21 2.46 -4.94 -3.28
C PHE A 21 2.70 -6.12 -4.22
N TYR A 22 3.61 -5.94 -5.16
CA TYR A 22 3.95 -6.93 -6.16
C TYR A 22 5.43 -7.33 -6.07
N GLU A 23 5.76 -8.56 -6.50
CA GLU A 23 7.13 -9.11 -6.45
C GLU A 23 8.16 -8.30 -7.27
N ASN A 24 7.71 -7.46 -8.20
CA ASN A 24 8.55 -6.55 -8.99
C ASN A 24 8.86 -5.22 -8.27
N ASN A 25 8.65 -5.14 -6.96
CA ASN A 25 8.82 -3.95 -6.14
C ASN A 25 7.91 -2.78 -6.55
N THR A 26 6.81 -3.05 -7.25
CA THR A 26 5.79 -2.03 -7.52
C THR A 26 4.70 -2.02 -6.45
N ILE A 27 4.15 -0.83 -6.23
CA ILE A 27 3.08 -0.60 -5.27
C ILE A 27 1.91 0.03 -6.03
N LYS A 28 0.74 -0.58 -5.92
CA LYS A 28 -0.49 -0.04 -6.47
C LYS A 28 -1.35 0.43 -5.32
N ARG A 29 -1.68 1.72 -5.31
CA ARG A 29 -2.61 2.31 -4.37
C ARG A 29 -3.99 2.33 -5.01
N VAL A 30 -4.96 1.79 -4.29
CA VAL A 30 -6.39 1.86 -4.62
C VAL A 30 -7.04 2.71 -3.55
N TYR A 31 -7.66 3.82 -3.94
CA TYR A 31 -8.32 4.72 -3.00
C TYR A 31 -9.68 5.18 -3.51
N ASP A 32 -10.54 5.54 -2.56
CA ASP A 32 -11.81 6.19 -2.83
C ASP A 32 -11.63 7.70 -2.78
N HIS A 33 -12.09 8.44 -3.79
CA HIS A 33 -12.05 9.90 -3.83
C HIS A 33 -13.49 10.43 -3.87
N HIS A 34 -14.12 10.45 -2.71
CA HIS A 34 -15.51 10.87 -2.49
C HIS A 34 -16.57 9.95 -3.11
N SER A 35 -17.77 9.98 -2.51
CA SER A 35 -18.97 9.14 -2.73
C SER A 35 -19.50 9.00 -4.17
N LEU A 36 -18.83 9.58 -5.17
CA LEU A 36 -19.18 9.58 -6.59
C LEU A 36 -18.07 9.00 -7.49
N SER A 37 -16.89 8.66 -6.95
CA SER A 37 -15.80 8.03 -7.72
C SER A 37 -14.99 7.08 -6.85
N SER A 38 -15.49 5.86 -6.77
CA SER A 38 -14.86 4.75 -6.05
C SER A 38 -13.84 4.01 -6.90
N ASN A 39 -12.79 3.52 -6.26
CA ASN A 39 -11.75 2.66 -6.85
C ASN A 39 -10.79 3.36 -7.82
N LYS A 40 -10.29 4.55 -7.47
CA LYS A 40 -9.14 5.10 -8.19
C LYS A 40 -7.93 4.23 -7.91
N THR A 41 -7.29 3.74 -8.96
CA THR A 41 -6.06 2.96 -8.86
C THR A 41 -4.91 3.75 -9.46
N GLU A 42 -3.87 3.98 -8.67
CA GLU A 42 -2.64 4.63 -9.12
C GLU A 42 -1.43 3.79 -8.73
N TRP A 43 -0.40 3.83 -9.56
CA TRP A 43 0.90 3.23 -9.24
C TRP A 43 1.71 4.27 -8.50
N VAL A 44 2.12 3.94 -7.27
CA VAL A 44 2.87 4.84 -6.41
C VAL A 44 4.24 4.27 -6.14
N THR A 45 5.23 5.15 -6.04
CA THR A 45 6.55 4.76 -5.55
C THR A 45 6.61 4.84 -4.03
N PRO A 46 7.52 4.10 -3.37
CA PRO A 46 7.73 4.24 -1.93
C PRO A 46 8.04 5.68 -1.50
N LYS A 47 8.58 6.52 -2.39
CA LYS A 47 8.88 7.93 -2.10
C LYS A 47 7.63 8.81 -2.08
N GLU A 48 6.57 8.42 -2.79
CA GLU A 48 5.28 9.12 -2.80
C GLU A 48 4.39 8.75 -1.60
N ILE A 49 4.68 7.62 -0.96
CA ILE A 49 3.97 7.20 0.24
C ILE A 49 4.50 7.97 1.45
N SER A 50 3.60 8.72 2.08
CA SER A 50 3.90 9.47 3.32
C SER A 50 4.39 8.54 4.43
N LYS A 51 5.31 9.02 5.28
CA LYS A 51 5.84 8.26 6.43
C LYS A 51 4.75 7.67 7.31
N GLN A 52 3.66 8.41 7.55
CA GLN A 52 2.51 7.93 8.32
C GLN A 52 1.84 6.71 7.69
N SER A 53 1.65 6.72 6.37
CA SER A 53 1.09 5.59 5.63
C SER A 53 2.05 4.40 5.65
N LYS A 54 3.37 4.63 5.47
CA LYS A 54 4.37 3.57 5.59
C LYS A 54 4.33 2.88 6.96
N ASP A 55 4.26 3.66 8.04
CA ASP A 55 4.20 3.14 9.40
C ASP A 55 2.95 2.27 9.61
N LYS A 56 1.77 2.73 9.13
CA LYS A 56 0.54 1.94 9.13
C LYS A 56 0.68 0.65 8.32
N LEU A 57 1.27 0.73 7.12
CA LEU A 57 1.47 -0.42 6.24
C LEU A 57 2.35 -1.47 6.91
N VAL A 58 3.50 -1.07 7.45
CA VAL A 58 4.44 -1.96 8.15
C VAL A 58 3.82 -2.55 9.42
N ARG A 59 2.98 -1.78 10.12
CA ARG A 59 2.27 -2.23 11.33
C ARG A 59 1.15 -3.22 11.04
N SER A 60 0.45 -3.04 9.92
CA SER A 60 -0.62 -3.94 9.46
C SER A 60 -0.09 -5.13 8.65
N CYS A 61 1.17 -5.10 8.23
CA CYS A 61 1.79 -6.18 7.48
C CYS A 61 2.10 -7.38 8.41
N PRO A 62 1.74 -8.62 8.02
CA PRO A 62 2.17 -9.81 8.75
C PRO A 62 3.69 -9.96 8.71
N GLU A 63 4.27 -10.50 9.79
CA GLU A 63 5.73 -10.61 9.95
C GLU A 63 6.42 -11.38 8.82
N GLU A 64 5.73 -12.35 8.22
CA GLU A 64 6.23 -13.14 7.08
C GLU A 64 6.57 -12.30 5.84
N PHE A 65 5.79 -11.23 5.58
CA PHE A 65 6.02 -10.33 4.44
C PHE A 65 6.61 -8.99 4.85
N LYS A 66 6.75 -8.73 6.15
CA LYS A 66 7.15 -7.43 6.69
C LYS A 66 8.52 -6.99 6.22
N GLU A 67 9.51 -7.89 6.19
CA GLU A 67 10.86 -7.58 5.72
C GLU A 67 10.87 -7.18 4.24
N GLN A 68 10.19 -7.96 3.39
CA GLN A 68 10.05 -7.67 1.96
C GLN A 68 9.31 -6.34 1.72
N ILE A 69 8.25 -6.08 2.48
CA ILE A 69 7.47 -4.85 2.38
C ILE A 69 8.27 -3.64 2.87
N MET A 70 9.08 -3.77 3.92
CA MET A 70 9.98 -2.71 4.37
C MET A 70 11.02 -2.35 3.30
N GLN A 71 11.56 -3.34 2.60
CA GLN A 71 12.44 -3.11 1.45
C GLN A 71 11.72 -2.39 0.30
N ILE A 72 10.53 -2.85 -0.07
CA ILE A 72 9.73 -2.22 -1.15
C ILE A 72 9.32 -0.79 -0.77
N LEU A 73 8.99 -0.56 0.52
CA LEU A 73 8.62 0.75 1.05
C LEU A 73 9.81 1.70 1.21
N ASP A 74 11.05 1.25 0.96
CA ASP A 74 12.26 2.04 1.22
C ASP A 74 12.19 2.63 2.64
N TYR A 75 11.85 1.78 3.61
CA TYR A 75 11.62 2.19 4.99
C TYR A 75 12.96 2.18 5.76
N PRO A 76 13.41 3.32 6.29
CA PRO A 76 14.67 3.42 7.03
C PRO A 76 14.61 2.79 8.43
#